data_AF-A0A944IID7-F1
#
_entry.id   AF-A0A944IID7-F1
#
_cell.length_a   1.000
_cell.length_b   1.000
_cell.length_c   1.000
_cell.angle_alpha   90.00
_cell.angle_beta   90.00
_cell.angle_gamma   90.00
#
_symmetry.space_group_name_H-M   'P 1'
#
loop_
_entity.id
_entity.type
_entity.pdbx_description
1 polymer ?
#
loop_
_entity_poly.entity_id
_entity_poly.type
_entity_poly.pdbx_seq_one_letter_code
_entity_poly.pdbx_strand_id
1 'polypeptide(L)'
;MPARSLTIPLRGVRGLRGAALATVVTALLTAGSQAPGAGDTAPVAQGDDVTVPGGFVPPDAPLPDVPSQGDDSYHVELPPLKAVRAAEKVFGKAAVDATEERAASEAGLPASVFTAYREAEASVARTDPGCGLPWELLAGIGKVESGHARGGAVDAGGDTLTRITGPALDGNGFALIHDSEGGAWDGDAVYDRAVGPMQFLPTTWKTWGADGNGDG
;
A
#
# COMPACT_ATOMS: atom_id res chain seq x y z
N MET A 1 -15.79 -29.94 69.40
CA MET A 1 -14.58 -30.80 69.51
C MET A 1 -14.84 -32.08 68.72
N PRO A 2 -13.84 -32.80 68.17
CA PRO A 2 -12.69 -32.41 67.36
C PRO A 2 -12.69 -33.14 65.98
N ALA A 3 -11.62 -32.92 65.22
CA ALA A 3 -11.32 -33.48 63.90
C ALA A 3 -11.40 -35.01 63.78
N ARG A 4 -11.71 -35.49 62.57
CA ARG A 4 -11.38 -36.85 62.11
C ARG A 4 -10.83 -36.80 60.68
N SER A 5 -9.53 -37.03 60.57
CA SER A 5 -8.87 -37.46 59.34
C SER A 5 -9.27 -38.90 59.01
N LEU A 6 -9.47 -39.21 57.72
CA LEU A 6 -9.37 -40.57 57.22
C LEU A 6 -8.69 -40.60 55.86
N THR A 7 -7.82 -41.59 55.72
CA THR A 7 -6.78 -41.78 54.71
C THR A 7 -7.30 -42.36 53.39
N ILE A 8 -6.58 -42.02 52.32
CA ILE A 8 -6.71 -42.40 50.90
C ILE A 8 -6.47 -43.92 50.67
N PRO A 9 -7.04 -44.50 49.59
CA PRO A 9 -6.21 -45.32 48.71
C PRO A 9 -6.24 -44.85 47.24
N LEU A 10 -5.06 -44.90 46.62
CA LEU A 10 -4.78 -44.63 45.22
C LEU A 10 -5.35 -45.73 44.31
N ARG A 11 -5.93 -45.34 43.18
CA ARG A 11 -6.01 -46.19 41.98
C ARG A 11 -5.76 -45.34 40.75
N GLY A 12 -4.65 -45.64 40.08
CA GLY A 12 -4.20 -44.94 38.89
C GLY A 12 -5.03 -45.28 37.65
N VAL A 13 -5.10 -44.31 36.75
CA VAL A 13 -5.35 -44.55 35.33
C VAL A 13 -4.27 -43.81 34.57
N ARG A 14 -3.43 -44.60 33.90
CA ARG A 14 -2.50 -44.17 32.84
C ARG A 14 -3.34 -43.74 31.63
N GLY A 15 -3.01 -42.63 30.99
CA GLY A 15 -3.67 -42.22 29.74
C GLY A 15 -2.98 -41.06 29.05
N LEU A 16 -2.01 -41.40 28.21
CA LEU A 16 -1.43 -40.67 27.07
C LEU A 16 -1.11 -39.17 27.24
N ARG A 17 0.20 -38.92 27.34
CA ARG A 17 0.83 -37.70 26.83
C ARG A 17 0.49 -37.57 25.34
N GLY A 18 -0.37 -36.61 25.00
CA GLY A 18 -0.51 -36.15 23.62
C GLY A 18 0.75 -35.40 23.24
N ALA A 19 1.57 -36.00 22.38
CA ALA A 19 2.68 -35.32 21.75
C ALA A 19 2.11 -34.30 20.75
N ALA A 20 2.17 -33.01 21.08
CA ALA A 20 1.97 -31.94 20.13
C ALA A 20 3.19 -31.90 19.20
N LEU A 21 3.05 -32.42 17.98
CA LEU A 21 4.03 -32.25 16.92
C LEU A 21 3.93 -30.81 16.40
N ALA A 22 4.74 -29.91 16.98
CA ALA A 22 5.01 -28.61 16.39
C ALA A 22 6.04 -28.79 15.27
N THR A 23 5.58 -28.87 14.02
CA THR A 23 6.46 -28.82 12.85
C THR A 23 6.90 -27.39 12.60
N VAL A 24 8.06 -27.03 13.15
CA VAL A 24 8.79 -25.80 12.78
C VAL A 24 9.50 -26.08 11.45
N VAL A 25 9.02 -25.47 10.37
CA VAL A 25 9.74 -25.46 9.09
C VAL A 25 10.59 -24.20 9.07
N THR A 26 11.83 -24.30 9.54
CA THR A 26 12.84 -23.25 9.36
C THR A 26 13.53 -23.50 8.02
N ALA A 27 13.14 -22.77 6.98
CA ALA A 27 13.91 -22.73 5.74
C ALA A 27 15.07 -21.74 5.93
N LEU A 28 16.26 -22.26 6.26
CA LEU A 28 17.53 -21.55 6.12
C LEU A 28 17.94 -21.57 4.65
N LEU A 29 17.82 -20.43 3.96
CA LEU A 29 18.53 -20.17 2.71
C LEU A 29 19.66 -19.17 2.98
N THR A 30 20.83 -19.71 3.32
CA THR A 30 22.10 -19.03 3.09
C THR A 30 22.52 -19.32 1.66
N ALA A 31 22.28 -18.38 0.75
CA ALA A 31 22.94 -18.33 -0.55
C ALA A 31 23.74 -17.02 -0.63
N GLY A 32 25.06 -17.15 -0.77
CA GLY A 32 26.03 -16.08 -0.62
C GLY A 32 25.93 -15.01 -1.69
N SER A 33 26.12 -13.76 -1.27
CA SER A 33 26.42 -12.63 -2.15
C SER A 33 27.76 -12.85 -2.84
N GLN A 34 27.75 -12.97 -4.16
CA GLN A 34 28.95 -12.82 -4.98
C GLN A 34 28.80 -11.50 -5.71
N ALA A 35 29.61 -10.51 -5.33
CA ALA A 35 29.76 -9.25 -6.06
C ALA A 35 30.79 -9.45 -7.19
N PRO A 36 30.43 -9.22 -8.48
CA PRO A 36 31.43 -9.00 -9.52
C PRO A 36 31.98 -7.57 -9.41
N GLY A 37 33.29 -7.47 -9.50
CA GLY A 37 34.06 -6.26 -9.22
C GLY A 37 33.86 -5.12 -10.21
N ALA A 38 34.30 -3.95 -9.75
CA ALA A 38 34.53 -2.77 -10.55
C ALA A 38 35.43 -3.06 -11.76
N GLY A 39 35.02 -2.58 -12.93
CA GLY A 39 35.81 -2.62 -14.15
C GLY A 39 35.09 -1.96 -15.32
N ASP A 40 35.63 -0.80 -15.70
CA ASP A 40 35.64 -0.20 -17.04
C ASP A 40 34.43 0.61 -17.56
N THR A 41 34.69 1.92 -17.57
CA THR A 41 34.02 2.99 -18.33
C THR A 41 34.01 2.73 -19.83
N ALA A 42 32.83 2.82 -20.47
CA ALA A 42 32.66 3.06 -21.92
C ALA A 42 31.25 3.64 -22.20
N PRO A 43 31.02 4.29 -23.35
CA PRO A 43 30.67 5.71 -23.45
C PRO A 43 29.16 6.03 -23.47
N VAL A 44 28.87 7.29 -23.14
CA VAL A 44 27.57 7.94 -23.34
C VAL A 44 27.18 7.88 -24.82
N ALA A 45 26.11 7.15 -25.13
CA ALA A 45 25.40 7.27 -26.40
C ALA A 45 24.41 8.44 -26.30
N GLN A 46 24.54 9.33 -27.27
CA GLN A 46 23.82 10.59 -27.44
C GLN A 46 22.33 10.34 -27.68
N GLY A 47 21.49 11.14 -27.02
CA GLY A 47 20.04 10.97 -26.99
C GLY A 47 19.36 11.12 -28.34
N ASP A 48 18.41 10.23 -28.60
CA ASP A 48 17.30 10.47 -29.49
C ASP A 48 16.14 11.06 -28.67
N ASP A 49 15.67 12.20 -29.17
CA ASP A 49 14.58 13.01 -28.64
C ASP A 49 13.26 12.21 -28.64
N VAL A 50 12.89 11.62 -27.50
CA VAL A 50 11.55 11.03 -27.34
C VAL A 50 10.59 12.17 -27.05
N THR A 51 10.04 12.75 -28.12
CA THR A 51 8.79 13.52 -28.03
C THR A 51 7.69 12.56 -27.54
N VAL A 52 7.31 12.66 -26.26
CA VAL A 52 6.11 11.98 -25.74
C VAL A 52 4.93 12.90 -25.97
N PRO A 53 4.00 12.61 -26.91
CA PRO A 53 2.78 13.39 -27.02
C PRO A 53 1.92 13.06 -25.79
N GLY A 54 1.51 14.09 -25.05
CA GLY A 54 0.62 14.00 -23.88
C GLY A 54 -0.81 13.59 -24.24
N GLY A 55 -0.97 12.44 -24.89
CA GLY A 55 -2.26 11.79 -25.12
C GLY A 55 -2.54 10.80 -24.00
N PHE A 56 -3.79 10.81 -23.50
CA PHE A 56 -4.30 9.74 -22.64
C PHE A 56 -4.13 8.40 -23.37
N VAL A 57 -3.27 7.54 -22.81
CA VAL A 57 -3.08 6.18 -23.30
C VAL A 57 -4.35 5.39 -22.94
N PRO A 58 -5.06 4.78 -23.90
CA PRO A 58 -6.20 3.95 -23.57
C PRO A 58 -5.78 2.83 -22.60
N PRO A 59 -6.65 2.42 -21.66
CA PRO A 59 -6.31 1.46 -20.61
C PRO A 59 -5.80 0.10 -21.14
N ASP A 60 -6.10 -0.21 -22.41
CA ASP A 60 -5.70 -1.45 -23.08
C ASP A 60 -4.45 -1.30 -23.97
N ALA A 61 -3.82 -0.13 -24.02
CA ALA A 61 -2.61 0.01 -24.81
C ALA A 61 -1.43 -0.74 -24.14
N PRO A 62 -0.58 -1.41 -24.91
CA PRO A 62 0.65 -1.99 -24.38
C PRO A 62 1.48 -0.91 -23.70
N LEU A 63 1.87 -1.17 -22.45
CA LEU A 63 2.82 -0.30 -21.75
C LEU A 63 4.14 -0.26 -22.54
N PRO A 64 4.83 0.89 -22.60
CA PRO A 64 6.13 0.98 -23.24
C PRO A 64 7.13 0.04 -22.55
N ASP A 65 7.96 -0.64 -23.34
CA ASP A 65 9.03 -1.49 -22.83
C ASP A 65 10.10 -0.61 -22.13
N VAL A 66 10.10 -0.61 -20.81
CA VAL A 66 11.12 0.09 -20.00
C VAL A 66 12.20 -0.93 -19.61
N PRO A 67 13.50 -0.70 -19.94
CA PRO A 67 14.56 -1.61 -19.56
C PRO A 67 14.62 -1.79 -18.04
N SER A 68 14.57 -3.04 -17.57
CA SER A 68 14.75 -3.39 -16.15
C SER A 68 16.08 -2.84 -15.63
N GLN A 69 16.05 -2.05 -14.55
CA GLN A 69 17.24 -1.49 -13.92
C GLN A 69 17.96 -2.47 -12.98
N GLY A 70 17.67 -3.77 -13.09
CA GLY A 70 18.35 -4.82 -12.32
C GLY A 70 17.84 -5.00 -10.89
N ASP A 71 16.66 -4.46 -10.58
CA ASP A 71 15.94 -4.57 -9.31
C ASP A 71 14.51 -5.15 -9.48
N ASP A 72 14.31 -5.97 -10.51
CA ASP A 72 13.08 -6.64 -10.96
C ASP A 72 12.36 -7.56 -9.94
N SER A 73 12.72 -7.47 -8.67
CA SER A 73 12.04 -8.09 -7.53
C SER A 73 10.72 -7.43 -7.11
N TYR A 74 10.30 -6.35 -7.79
CA TYR A 74 8.98 -5.80 -7.55
C TYR A 74 7.92 -6.72 -8.14
N HIS A 75 7.21 -7.44 -7.25
CA HIS A 75 5.95 -8.08 -7.60
C HIS A 75 4.93 -6.98 -7.97
N VAL A 76 4.89 -6.62 -9.26
CA VAL A 76 3.85 -5.75 -9.83
C VAL A 76 2.52 -6.49 -9.99
N GLU A 77 2.55 -7.82 -9.85
CA GLU A 77 1.37 -8.65 -9.94
C GLU A 77 0.66 -8.67 -8.58
N LEU A 78 -0.50 -8.01 -8.53
CA LEU A 78 -1.38 -8.09 -7.37
C LEU A 78 -1.73 -9.57 -7.13
N PRO A 79 -1.63 -10.08 -5.89
CA PRO A 79 -2.19 -11.37 -5.55
C PRO A 79 -3.66 -11.44 -6.02
N PRO A 80 -4.13 -12.56 -6.56
CA PRO A 80 -5.47 -12.62 -7.13
C PRO A 80 -6.52 -12.29 -6.06
N LEU A 81 -7.20 -11.15 -6.20
CA LEU A 81 -8.20 -10.63 -5.24
C LEU A 81 -9.36 -11.62 -4.96
N LYS A 82 -9.62 -12.55 -5.88
CA LYS A 82 -10.60 -13.64 -5.68
C LYS A 82 -10.16 -14.64 -4.61
N ALA A 83 -8.86 -14.84 -4.41
CA ALA A 83 -8.31 -15.74 -3.42
C ALA A 83 -8.57 -15.23 -1.99
N VAL A 84 -8.51 -13.92 -1.76
CA VAL A 84 -8.78 -13.29 -0.45
C VAL A 84 -10.24 -13.52 -0.03
N ARG A 85 -11.21 -13.26 -0.93
CA ARG A 85 -12.64 -13.52 -0.66
C ARG A 85 -12.96 -15.00 -0.44
N ALA A 86 -12.22 -15.91 -1.07
CA ALA A 86 -12.35 -17.33 -0.82
C ALA A 86 -11.78 -17.72 0.55
N ALA A 87 -10.65 -17.13 0.95
CA ALA A 87 -10.03 -17.35 2.26
C ALA A 87 -10.95 -16.90 3.41
N GLU A 88 -11.64 -15.77 3.28
CA GLU A 88 -12.59 -15.30 4.30
C GLU A 88 -13.69 -16.35 4.60
N LYS A 89 -14.23 -16.99 3.56
CA LYS A 89 -15.26 -18.02 3.71
C LYS A 89 -14.76 -19.28 4.43
N VAL A 90 -13.45 -19.56 4.34
CA VAL A 90 -12.84 -20.77 4.88
C VAL A 90 -12.30 -20.54 6.30
N PHE A 91 -11.66 -19.39 6.54
CA PHE A 91 -10.93 -19.09 7.77
C PHE A 91 -11.63 -18.05 8.67
N GLY A 92 -12.67 -17.39 8.17
CA GLY A 92 -13.39 -16.34 8.87
C GLY A 92 -12.74 -14.96 8.74
N LYS A 93 -13.56 -13.91 8.79
CA LYS A 93 -13.14 -12.51 8.60
C LYS A 93 -12.01 -12.07 9.54
N ALA A 94 -12.11 -12.38 10.84
CA ALA A 94 -11.12 -11.96 11.82
C ALA A 94 -9.70 -12.51 11.55
N ALA A 95 -9.60 -13.73 10.99
CA ALA A 95 -8.30 -14.30 10.62
C ALA A 95 -7.70 -13.62 9.39
N VAL A 96 -8.55 -13.22 8.43
CA VAL A 96 -8.13 -12.46 7.25
C VAL A 96 -7.70 -11.05 7.64
N ASP A 97 -8.49 -10.33 8.44
CA ASP A 97 -8.15 -8.98 8.93
C ASP A 97 -6.79 -8.96 9.64
N ALA A 98 -6.55 -9.91 10.56
CA ALA A 98 -5.28 -10.01 11.27
C ALA A 98 -4.08 -10.32 10.34
N THR A 99 -4.33 -11.04 9.24
CA THR A 99 -3.31 -11.31 8.22
C THR A 99 -3.03 -10.07 7.38
N GLU A 100 -4.06 -9.31 6.99
CA GLU A 100 -3.94 -8.05 6.26
C GLU A 100 -3.21 -6.98 7.08
N GLU A 101 -3.56 -6.80 8.36
CA GLU A 101 -2.87 -5.86 9.26
C GLU A 101 -1.37 -6.20 9.40
N ARG A 102 -1.05 -7.48 9.54
CA ARG A 102 0.34 -7.95 9.58
C ARG A 102 1.06 -7.67 8.26
N ALA A 103 0.43 -7.99 7.13
CA ALA A 103 1.01 -7.74 5.80
C ALA A 103 1.23 -6.24 5.54
N ALA A 104 0.25 -5.39 5.90
CA ALA A 104 0.36 -3.94 5.83
C ALA A 104 1.55 -3.43 6.67
N SER A 105 1.68 -3.93 7.90
CA SER A 105 2.79 -3.58 8.79
C SER A 105 4.15 -4.01 8.20
N GLU A 106 4.23 -5.24 7.68
CA GLU A 106 5.45 -5.77 7.03
C GLU A 106 5.79 -5.00 5.74
N ALA A 107 4.80 -4.44 5.04
CA ALA A 107 4.98 -3.56 3.88
C ALA A 107 5.32 -2.10 4.25
N GLY A 108 5.40 -1.77 5.55
CA GLY A 108 5.67 -0.42 6.03
C GLY A 108 4.52 0.57 5.82
N LEU A 109 3.28 0.07 5.73
CA LEU A 109 2.08 0.90 5.66
C LEU A 109 1.69 1.35 7.07
N PRO A 110 1.65 2.67 7.36
CA PRO A 110 1.24 3.18 8.67
C PRO A 110 -0.21 2.83 8.99
N ALA A 111 -0.49 2.51 10.26
CA ALA A 111 -1.80 2.04 10.69
C ALA A 111 -2.94 3.03 10.36
N SER A 112 -2.74 4.33 10.59
CA SER A 112 -3.73 5.36 10.27
C SER A 112 -4.07 5.40 8.78
N VAL A 113 -3.05 5.28 7.93
CA VAL A 113 -3.23 5.28 6.47
C VAL A 113 -3.84 3.96 5.97
N PHE A 114 -3.48 2.83 6.57
CA PHE A 114 -4.13 1.54 6.30
C PHE A 114 -5.63 1.60 6.60
N THR A 115 -6.01 2.13 7.75
CA THR A 115 -7.42 2.34 8.10
C THR A 115 -8.12 3.20 7.06
N ALA A 116 -7.52 4.32 6.65
CA ALA A 116 -8.11 5.19 5.62
C ALA A 116 -8.33 4.47 4.27
N TYR A 117 -7.40 3.63 3.81
CA TYR A 117 -7.58 2.86 2.57
C TYR A 117 -8.69 1.81 2.68
N ARG A 118 -8.79 1.13 3.82
CA ARG A 118 -9.88 0.16 4.09
C ARG A 118 -11.23 0.83 4.17
N GLU A 119 -11.30 2.03 4.76
CA GLU A 119 -12.52 2.82 4.83
C GLU A 119 -12.93 3.35 3.45
N ALA A 120 -11.97 3.78 2.63
CA ALA A 120 -12.21 4.18 1.25
C ALA A 120 -12.76 3.02 0.40
N GLU A 121 -12.13 1.84 0.45
CA GLU A 121 -12.65 0.63 -0.21
C GLU A 121 -14.09 0.33 0.26
N ALA A 122 -14.32 0.31 1.57
CA ALA A 122 -15.63 0.02 2.12
C ALA A 122 -16.68 1.09 1.73
N SER A 123 -16.29 2.35 1.63
CA SER A 123 -17.14 3.46 1.21
C SER A 123 -17.54 3.32 -0.26
N VAL A 124 -16.55 3.16 -1.15
CA VAL A 124 -16.78 2.97 -2.58
C VAL A 124 -17.58 1.70 -2.85
N ALA A 125 -17.32 0.60 -2.15
CA ALA A 125 -18.11 -0.62 -2.29
C ALA A 125 -19.60 -0.43 -1.94
N ARG A 126 -19.94 0.58 -1.12
CA ARG A 126 -21.34 0.94 -0.82
C ARG A 126 -21.92 1.93 -1.84
N THR A 127 -21.15 2.93 -2.24
CA THR A 127 -21.65 4.03 -3.10
C THR A 127 -21.59 3.70 -4.59
N ASP A 128 -20.59 2.94 -5.01
CA ASP A 128 -20.43 2.39 -6.36
C ASP A 128 -19.94 0.93 -6.31
N PRO A 129 -20.85 -0.03 -6.09
CA PRO A 129 -20.50 -1.45 -6.01
C PRO A 129 -19.86 -2.02 -7.29
N GLY A 130 -20.01 -1.34 -8.43
CA GLY A 130 -19.44 -1.75 -9.72
C GLY A 130 -17.97 -1.35 -9.89
N CYS A 131 -17.49 -0.38 -9.10
CA CYS A 131 -16.12 0.12 -9.18
C CYS A 131 -15.08 -0.94 -8.81
N GLY A 132 -15.37 -1.76 -7.78
CA GLY A 132 -14.50 -2.86 -7.38
C GLY A 132 -13.12 -2.44 -6.88
N LEU A 133 -13.00 -1.22 -6.31
CA LEU A 133 -11.76 -0.63 -5.81
C LEU A 133 -11.16 -1.40 -4.62
N PRO A 134 -10.03 -2.11 -4.77
CA PRO A 134 -9.38 -2.80 -3.67
C PRO A 134 -8.48 -1.83 -2.88
N TRP A 135 -8.40 -1.98 -1.56
CA TRP A 135 -7.56 -1.09 -0.72
C TRP A 135 -6.07 -1.22 -1.05
N GLU A 136 -5.61 -2.37 -1.54
CA GLU A 136 -4.22 -2.61 -1.94
C GLU A 136 -3.80 -1.72 -3.12
N LEU A 137 -4.74 -1.42 -4.03
CA LEU A 137 -4.49 -0.48 -5.13
C LEU A 137 -4.25 0.93 -4.58
N LEU A 138 -5.07 1.37 -3.64
CA LEU A 138 -4.88 2.67 -2.97
C LEU A 138 -3.54 2.71 -2.23
N ALA A 139 -3.16 1.61 -1.57
CA ALA A 139 -1.87 1.50 -0.91
C ALA A 139 -0.71 1.60 -1.91
N GLY A 140 -0.79 0.90 -3.04
CA GLY A 140 0.21 1.00 -4.11
C GLY A 140 0.39 2.43 -4.62
N ILE A 141 -0.71 3.11 -4.95
CA ILE A 141 -0.69 4.51 -5.40
C ILE A 141 -0.11 5.41 -4.31
N GLY A 142 -0.65 5.37 -3.09
CA GLY A 142 -0.19 6.25 -2.02
C GLY A 142 1.27 6.01 -1.61
N LYS A 143 1.79 4.78 -1.78
CA LYS A 143 3.22 4.51 -1.61
C LYS A 143 4.07 5.28 -2.61
N VAL A 144 3.72 5.19 -3.90
CA VAL A 144 4.48 5.82 -4.99
C VAL A 144 4.34 7.34 -4.94
N GLU A 145 3.13 7.83 -4.71
CA GLU A 145 2.82 9.26 -4.79
C GLU A 145 3.40 10.07 -3.63
N SER A 146 3.38 9.53 -2.41
CA SER A 146 3.78 10.30 -1.21
C SER A 146 4.49 9.48 -0.13
N GLY A 147 4.75 8.19 -0.38
CA GLY A 147 5.25 7.29 0.66
C GLY A 147 4.26 7.11 1.80
N HIS A 148 2.97 6.97 1.49
CA HIS A 148 1.86 6.92 2.45
C HIS A 148 1.77 8.17 3.32
N ALA A 149 1.62 9.35 2.70
CA ALA A 149 1.61 10.64 3.39
C ALA A 149 2.89 10.86 4.22
N ARG A 150 4.07 10.69 3.60
CA ARG A 150 5.39 10.80 4.25
C ARG A 150 5.54 9.86 5.45
N GLY A 151 5.12 8.60 5.31
CA GLY A 151 5.19 7.60 6.37
C GLY A 151 4.12 7.76 7.45
N GLY A 152 2.96 8.29 7.09
CA GLY A 152 1.83 8.47 8.00
C GLY A 152 1.97 9.71 8.86
N ALA A 153 2.57 10.77 8.32
CA ALA A 153 2.66 12.08 8.96
C ALA A 153 1.31 12.79 8.89
N VAL A 154 0.33 12.18 9.56
CA VAL A 154 -1.05 12.65 9.72
C VAL A 154 -1.39 12.76 11.20
N ASP A 155 -2.33 13.64 11.54
CA ASP A 155 -2.84 13.74 12.90
C ASP A 155 -3.95 12.72 13.19
N ALA A 156 -4.64 12.87 14.33
CA ALA A 156 -5.71 11.97 14.73
C ALA A 156 -7.00 12.12 13.90
N GLY A 157 -7.19 13.26 13.24
CA GLY A 157 -8.28 13.48 12.28
C GLY A 157 -7.99 12.90 10.90
N GLY A 158 -6.72 12.57 10.62
CA GLY A 158 -6.27 12.11 9.31
C GLY A 158 -5.70 13.23 8.44
N ASP A 159 -5.61 14.46 8.98
CA ASP A 159 -5.04 15.60 8.28
C ASP A 159 -3.51 15.48 8.18
N THR A 160 -2.95 15.77 7.01
CA THR A 160 -1.50 15.79 6.83
C THR A 160 -0.87 16.89 7.69
N LEU A 161 0.14 16.55 8.49
CA LEU A 161 0.83 17.49 9.38
C LEU A 161 1.53 18.63 8.63
N THR A 162 1.88 18.39 7.36
CA THR A 162 2.40 19.40 6.45
C THR A 162 1.80 19.19 5.08
N ARG A 163 1.64 20.28 4.32
CA ARG A 163 1.18 20.21 2.94
C ARG A 163 2.06 19.28 2.11
N ILE A 164 1.42 18.39 1.36
CA ILE A 164 2.07 17.54 0.37
C ILE A 164 1.68 18.07 -1.01
N THR A 165 2.68 18.58 -1.73
CA THR A 165 2.50 19.10 -3.09
C THR A 165 3.61 18.58 -3.97
N GLY A 166 3.26 18.16 -5.19
CA GLY A 166 4.19 17.80 -6.25
C GLY A 166 4.92 19.01 -6.83
N PRO A 167 5.79 18.82 -7.83
CA PRO A 167 6.43 19.91 -8.56
C PRO A 167 5.41 20.78 -9.32
N ALA A 168 5.84 21.98 -9.71
CA ALA A 168 5.02 22.83 -10.59
C ALA A 168 4.90 22.20 -11.98
N LEU A 169 3.69 22.28 -12.55
CA LEU A 169 3.41 21.79 -13.89
C LEU A 169 3.64 22.94 -14.89
N ASP A 170 4.91 23.31 -15.05
CA ASP A 170 5.37 24.49 -15.79
C ASP A 170 5.81 24.20 -17.24
N GLY A 171 5.66 22.96 -17.70
CA GLY A 171 6.12 22.52 -19.03
C GLY A 171 7.62 22.19 -19.12
N ASN A 172 8.38 22.28 -18.03
CA ASN A 172 9.81 21.94 -17.99
C ASN A 172 10.05 20.61 -17.27
N GLY A 173 9.97 19.51 -18.02
CA GLY A 173 10.10 18.15 -17.49
C GLY A 173 8.83 17.61 -16.85
N PHE A 174 7.77 18.42 -16.78
CA PHE A 174 6.40 18.03 -16.41
C PHE A 174 5.40 18.60 -17.42
N ALA A 175 4.14 18.18 -17.34
CA ALA A 175 3.07 18.77 -18.14
C ALA A 175 2.96 20.28 -17.86
N LEU A 176 2.46 21.06 -18.83
CA LEU A 176 2.12 22.47 -18.63
C LEU A 176 0.64 22.59 -18.24
N ILE A 177 0.36 22.95 -16.99
CA ILE A 177 -0.99 23.15 -16.45
C ILE A 177 -1.02 24.45 -15.65
N HIS A 178 -1.80 25.42 -16.12
CA HIS A 178 -1.99 26.69 -15.42
C HIS A 178 -2.90 26.55 -14.20
N ASP A 179 -2.68 27.41 -13.21
CA ASP A 179 -3.48 27.46 -11.98
C ASP A 179 -4.98 27.52 -12.27
N SER A 180 -5.74 26.72 -11.52
CA SER A 180 -7.18 26.56 -11.70
C SER A 180 -8.05 27.14 -10.58
N GLU A 181 -7.46 27.65 -9.50
CA GLU A 181 -8.21 28.20 -8.36
C GLU A 181 -7.55 29.37 -7.60
N GLY A 182 -6.48 29.98 -8.12
CA GLY A 182 -5.75 31.03 -7.43
C GLY A 182 -4.80 30.50 -6.34
N GLY A 183 -4.31 29.26 -6.48
CA GLY A 183 -3.40 28.62 -5.53
C GLY A 183 -4.03 28.22 -4.19
N ALA A 184 -5.35 28.04 -4.13
CA ALA A 184 -6.03 27.73 -2.88
C ALA A 184 -5.62 26.36 -2.28
N TRP A 185 -5.37 25.36 -3.13
CA TRP A 185 -5.04 24.00 -2.70
C TRP A 185 -3.53 23.75 -2.59
N ASP A 186 -2.75 24.19 -3.58
CA ASP A 186 -1.31 23.94 -3.67
C ASP A 186 -0.42 25.12 -3.26
N GLY A 187 -0.97 26.34 -3.22
CA GLY A 187 -0.25 27.58 -2.90
C GLY A 187 0.46 28.25 -4.08
N ASP A 188 0.23 27.81 -5.32
CA ASP A 188 0.84 28.39 -6.53
C ASP A 188 -0.25 29.06 -7.38
N ALA A 189 -0.10 30.36 -7.63
CA ALA A 189 -1.08 31.15 -8.40
C ALA A 189 -0.73 31.26 -9.89
N VAL A 190 0.22 30.46 -10.38
CA VAL A 190 0.68 30.47 -11.77
C VAL A 190 0.46 29.11 -12.44
N TYR A 191 0.85 28.03 -11.76
CA TYR A 191 0.74 26.66 -12.27
C TYR A 191 0.16 25.71 -11.22
N ASP A 192 -0.71 24.81 -11.65
CA ASP A 192 -1.24 23.76 -10.78
C ASP A 192 -0.13 22.80 -10.36
N ARG A 193 -0.28 22.22 -9.17
CA ARG A 193 0.58 21.19 -8.61
C ARG A 193 -0.30 20.05 -8.10
N ALA A 194 0.20 18.83 -8.18
CA ALA A 194 -0.47 17.69 -7.55
C ALA A 194 -0.52 17.87 -6.02
N VAL A 195 -1.65 17.55 -5.37
CA VAL A 195 -1.93 17.84 -3.95
C VAL A 195 -2.30 16.56 -3.19
N GLY A 196 -1.75 16.47 -1.97
CA GLY A 196 -2.13 15.50 -0.96
C GLY A 196 -1.49 14.11 -1.14
N PRO A 197 -1.86 13.13 -0.29
CA PRO A 197 -1.24 11.81 -0.27
C PRO A 197 -1.37 11.01 -1.57
N MET A 198 -2.39 11.31 -2.36
CA MET A 198 -2.69 10.66 -3.64
C MET A 198 -2.31 11.53 -4.85
N GLN A 199 -1.70 12.70 -4.62
CA GLN A 199 -1.14 13.57 -5.66
C GLN A 199 -2.12 13.90 -6.81
N PHE A 200 -3.38 14.17 -6.48
CA PHE A 200 -4.38 14.63 -7.45
C PHE A 200 -4.24 16.12 -7.73
N LEU A 201 -4.52 16.52 -8.98
CA LEU A 201 -4.64 17.94 -9.31
C LEU A 201 -5.85 18.56 -8.60
N PRO A 202 -5.83 19.87 -8.35
CA PRO A 202 -6.97 20.56 -7.74
C PRO A 202 -8.29 20.38 -8.51
N THR A 203 -8.24 20.39 -9.84
CA THR A 203 -9.41 20.09 -10.70
C THR A 203 -9.93 18.66 -10.52
N THR A 204 -9.05 17.68 -10.27
CA THR A 204 -9.43 16.30 -9.94
C THR A 204 -10.08 16.24 -8.57
N TRP A 205 -9.52 16.91 -7.55
CA TRP A 205 -10.13 17.02 -6.22
C TRP A 205 -11.54 17.63 -6.27
N LYS A 206 -11.74 18.66 -7.08
CA LYS A 206 -13.05 19.28 -7.27
C LYS A 206 -14.10 18.30 -7.85
N THR A 207 -13.67 17.30 -8.61
CA THR A 207 -14.57 16.35 -9.29
C THR A 207 -14.75 15.06 -8.49
N TRP A 208 -13.69 14.57 -7.85
CA TRP A 208 -13.62 13.23 -7.26
C TRP A 208 -13.26 13.23 -5.78
N GLY A 209 -13.01 14.39 -5.17
CA GLY A 209 -12.75 14.52 -3.75
C GLY A 209 -13.94 14.04 -2.92
N ALA A 210 -13.63 13.39 -1.80
CA ALA A 210 -14.62 12.90 -0.86
C ALA A 210 -14.16 13.18 0.56
N ASP A 211 -15.13 13.55 1.42
CA ASP A 211 -14.96 13.59 2.85
C ASP A 211 -14.96 12.14 3.39
N GLY A 212 -13.78 11.66 3.75
CA GLY A 212 -13.55 10.27 4.18
C GLY A 212 -13.76 10.02 5.66
N ASN A 213 -13.64 11.06 6.50
CA ASN A 213 -13.73 10.98 7.97
C ASN A 213 -14.99 11.67 8.53
N GLY A 214 -15.74 12.40 7.71
CA GLY A 214 -17.04 12.98 8.03
C GLY A 214 -16.98 14.32 8.74
N ASP A 215 -15.89 15.08 8.61
CA ASP A 215 -15.68 16.34 9.34
C ASP A 215 -16.10 17.62 8.58
N GLY A 216 -16.46 17.51 7.29
CA GLY A 216 -17.13 18.54 6.49
C GLY A 216 -16.23 19.45 5.65
#